data_AF-A0A6M3KP08-F1
#
_entry.id   AF-A0A6M3KP08-F1
#
_cell.length_a   1.000
_cell.length_b   1.000
_cell.length_c   1.000
_cell.angle_alpha   90.00
_cell.angle_beta   90.00
_cell.angle_gamma   90.00
#
_symmetry.space_group_name_H-M   'P 1'
#
loop_
_entity.id
_entity.type
_entity.pdbx_description
1 polymer ?
#
loop_
_entity_poly.entity_id
_entity_poly.type
_entity_poly.pdbx_seq_one_letter_code
_entity_poly.pdbx_strand_id
1 'polypeptide(L)'
;MSLTAKQGSSFEQIEDGNHHGVCVALIDLGTQYNEIFNKEQPKIMITWELPDFPIVDDRGKPDVEKGYRVISKEYTVSLHEKANLYTDLISWRGRDFNQEELEGFDIKTILGANCLVNVIKNKKGYSQVAAVAKMPKGMEHKKASYQLIYDMDEDIENIPEGVPDWIKDKIKKSKEYMSLGAEPQDDSPPPTDDDIPF
;
A
#
# COMPACT_ATOMS: atom_id res chain seq x y z
N MET A 1 -15.49 34.38 -13.63
CA MET A 1 -14.22 33.65 -13.42
C MET A 1 -13.80 33.88 -11.98
N SER A 2 -14.08 32.94 -11.06
CA SER A 2 -13.70 33.10 -9.65
C SER A 2 -12.36 32.38 -9.40
N LEU A 3 -11.35 33.16 -8.99
CA LEU A 3 -10.06 32.71 -8.48
C LEU A 3 -10.24 32.41 -6.99
N THR A 4 -10.87 31.29 -6.66
CA THR A 4 -10.98 30.86 -5.25
C THR A 4 -9.98 29.75 -4.99
N ALA A 5 -8.94 30.06 -4.23
CA ALA A 5 -8.06 29.04 -3.66
C ALA A 5 -8.85 28.23 -2.62
N LYS A 6 -9.13 26.96 -2.90
CA LYS A 6 -9.71 26.05 -1.89
C LYS A 6 -8.62 25.73 -0.87
N GLN A 7 -8.86 26.11 0.38
CA GLN A 7 -8.06 25.67 1.52
C GLN A 7 -8.15 24.13 1.55
N GLY A 8 -7.00 23.45 1.41
CA GLY A 8 -6.96 21.99 1.40
C GLY A 8 -7.64 21.43 2.65
N SER A 9 -8.50 20.41 2.47
CA SER A 9 -9.21 19.75 3.56
C SER A 9 -8.24 19.45 4.69
N SER A 10 -8.44 20.07 5.85
CA SER A 10 -7.65 19.79 7.05
C SER A 10 -8.05 18.39 7.52
N PHE A 11 -7.36 17.36 7.01
CA PHE A 11 -7.50 16.01 7.52
C PHE A 11 -7.08 16.02 8.98
N GLU A 12 -8.04 15.74 9.86
CA GLU A 12 -7.79 15.63 11.28
C GLU A 12 -6.79 14.49 11.50
N GLN A 13 -5.62 14.87 12.00
CA GLN A 13 -4.49 13.96 12.14
C GLN A 13 -4.79 12.91 13.22
N ILE A 14 -4.30 11.70 13.00
CA ILE A 14 -4.35 10.64 14.02
C ILE A 14 -3.34 11.00 15.10
N GLU A 15 -3.72 10.83 16.36
CA GLU A 15 -2.84 11.15 17.49
C GLU A 15 -1.60 10.25 17.51
N ASP A 16 -0.50 10.76 18.05
CA ASP A 16 0.72 9.95 18.21
C ASP A 16 0.46 8.87 19.28
N GLY A 17 0.89 7.64 19.03
CA GLY A 17 0.71 6.55 19.99
C GLY A 17 0.47 5.19 19.35
N ASN A 18 0.05 4.25 20.18
CA ASN A 18 -0.28 2.88 19.76
C ASN A 18 -1.80 2.75 19.65
N HIS A 19 -2.27 2.42 18.44
CA HIS A 19 -3.69 2.29 18.14
C HIS A 19 -4.02 0.87 17.68
N HIS A 20 -5.24 0.43 17.96
CA HIS A 20 -5.75 -0.79 17.35
C HIS A 20 -5.87 -0.56 15.83
N GLY A 21 -5.22 -1.40 15.03
CA GLY A 21 -5.39 -1.44 13.58
C GLY A 21 -5.93 -2.78 13.08
N VAL A 22 -6.73 -2.74 12.02
CA VAL A 22 -7.15 -3.91 11.25
C VAL A 22 -6.72 -3.73 9.80
N CYS A 23 -6.01 -4.71 9.23
CA CYS A 23 -5.58 -4.65 7.84
C CYS A 23 -6.79 -4.69 6.90
N VAL A 24 -7.01 -3.65 6.11
CA VAL A 24 -8.18 -3.53 5.22
C VAL A 24 -7.81 -3.46 3.75
N ALA A 25 -6.58 -3.05 3.42
CA ALA A 25 -6.15 -3.06 2.03
C ALA A 25 -4.70 -3.51 1.84
N LEU A 26 -4.49 -4.33 0.81
CA LEU A 26 -3.19 -4.70 0.26
C LEU A 26 -3.21 -4.33 -1.22
N ILE A 27 -2.38 -3.37 -1.60
CA ILE A 27 -2.38 -2.82 -2.96
C ILE A 27 -0.97 -2.93 -3.49
N ASP A 28 -0.80 -3.77 -4.50
CA ASP A 28 0.43 -3.79 -5.29
C ASP A 28 0.56 -2.48 -6.07
N LEU A 29 1.70 -1.82 -5.91
CA LEU A 29 2.02 -0.58 -6.61
C LEU A 29 2.93 -0.85 -7.82
N GLY A 30 3.33 -2.09 -8.07
CA GLY A 30 4.29 -2.48 -9.09
C GLY A 30 5.70 -1.98 -8.78
N THR A 31 6.55 -2.05 -9.79
CA THR A 31 7.93 -1.57 -9.73
C THR A 31 7.97 -0.06 -9.86
N GLN A 32 8.44 0.60 -8.80
CA GLN A 32 8.54 2.04 -8.68
C GLN A 32 10.00 2.49 -8.70
N TYR A 33 10.28 3.57 -9.42
CA TYR A 33 11.62 4.16 -9.45
C TYR A 33 11.85 5.05 -8.22
N ASN A 34 12.98 4.84 -7.54
CA ASN A 34 13.41 5.63 -6.41
C ASN A 34 14.54 6.58 -6.83
N GLU A 35 14.23 7.87 -6.94
CA GLU A 35 15.18 8.90 -7.38
C GLU A 35 16.38 9.07 -6.44
N ILE A 36 16.18 8.89 -5.13
CA ILE A 36 17.24 9.09 -4.13
C ILE A 36 18.33 8.02 -4.25
N PHE A 37 17.90 6.78 -4.50
CA PHE A 37 18.80 5.63 -4.58
C PHE A 37 19.08 5.18 -6.02
N ASN A 38 18.52 5.88 -7.02
CA ASN A 38 18.59 5.55 -8.44
C ASN A 38 18.33 4.05 -8.72
N LYS A 39 17.22 3.52 -8.18
CA LYS A 39 16.88 2.10 -8.30
C LYS A 39 15.39 1.88 -8.48
N GLU A 40 15.06 0.85 -9.24
CA GLU A 40 13.71 0.32 -9.35
C GLU A 40 13.46 -0.68 -8.23
N GLN A 41 12.29 -0.61 -7.59
CA GLN A 41 11.92 -1.54 -6.53
C GLN A 41 10.43 -1.87 -6.58
N PRO A 42 10.03 -3.14 -6.40
CA PRO A 42 8.62 -3.50 -6.23
C PRO A 42 8.10 -2.90 -4.94
N LYS A 43 6.91 -2.30 -4.99
CA LYS A 43 6.28 -1.61 -3.88
C LYS A 43 4.90 -2.16 -3.59
N ILE A 44 4.57 -2.28 -2.31
CA ILE A 44 3.23 -2.61 -1.84
C ILE A 44 2.77 -1.55 -0.83
N MET A 45 1.49 -1.22 -0.87
CA MET A 45 0.84 -0.41 0.15
C MET A 45 -0.03 -1.28 1.04
N ILE A 46 0.21 -1.20 2.35
CA ILE A 46 -0.62 -1.83 3.36
C ILE A 46 -1.42 -0.73 4.06
N THR A 47 -2.73 -0.91 4.19
CA THR A 47 -3.63 0.03 4.84
C THR A 47 -4.34 -0.62 6.02
N TRP A 48 -4.34 0.09 7.14
CA TRP A 48 -5.04 -0.29 8.36
C TRP A 48 -6.15 0.70 8.64
N GLU A 49 -7.35 0.19 8.91
CA GLU A 49 -8.38 0.98 9.58
C GLU A 49 -8.11 1.02 11.08
N LEU A 50 -8.51 2.10 11.74
CA LEU A 50 -8.34 2.31 13.17
C LEU A 50 -9.72 2.34 13.84
N PRO A 51 -10.19 1.23 14.46
CA PRO A 51 -11.54 1.12 15.02
C PRO A 51 -11.86 2.16 16.11
N ASP A 52 -10.84 2.69 16.78
CA ASP A 52 -11.01 3.72 17.82
C ASP A 52 -11.23 5.13 17.24
N PHE A 53 -11.14 5.29 15.91
CA PHE A 53 -11.25 6.57 15.22
C PHE A 53 -12.38 6.53 14.16
N PRO A 54 -13.66 6.53 14.57
CA PRO A 54 -14.76 6.61 13.61
C PRO A 54 -14.72 7.95 12.85
N ILE A 55 -15.06 7.91 11.57
CA ILE A 55 -15.31 9.13 10.81
C ILE A 55 -16.64 9.70 11.31
N VAL A 56 -16.68 11.00 11.56
CA VAL A 56 -17.86 11.69 12.09
C VAL A 56 -18.53 12.56 11.02
N ASP A 57 -19.84 12.74 11.16
CA ASP A 57 -20.64 13.68 10.37
C ASP A 57 -20.39 15.14 10.81
N ASP A 58 -21.03 16.10 10.11
CA ASP A 58 -20.94 17.53 10.44
C ASP A 58 -21.45 17.89 11.85
N ARG A 59 -22.09 16.94 12.54
CA ARG A 59 -22.63 17.07 13.90
C ARG A 59 -21.76 16.34 14.93
N GLY A 60 -20.61 15.79 14.52
CA GLY A 60 -19.68 15.08 15.38
C GLY A 60 -20.13 13.67 15.78
N LYS A 61 -21.12 13.08 15.07
CA LYS A 61 -21.60 11.72 15.33
C LYS A 61 -20.92 10.72 14.39
N PRO A 62 -20.59 9.49 14.84
CA PRO A 62 -20.06 8.45 13.95
C PRO A 62 -20.95 8.26 12.72
N ASP A 63 -20.35 8.42 11.55
CA ASP A 63 -20.95 8.20 10.25
C ASP A 63 -20.68 6.75 9.84
N VAL A 64 -21.70 5.90 10.03
CA VAL A 64 -21.60 4.46 9.80
C VAL A 64 -21.29 4.15 8.33
N GLU A 65 -21.68 5.00 7.39
CA GLU A 65 -21.41 4.79 5.96
C GLU A 65 -19.95 5.09 5.63
N LYS A 66 -19.34 6.07 6.29
CA LYS A 66 -17.92 6.42 6.07
C LYS A 66 -16.96 5.49 6.82
N GLY A 67 -17.41 4.85 7.88
CA GLY A 67 -16.61 3.88 8.63
C GLY A 67 -15.54 4.54 9.51
N TYR A 68 -14.34 3.97 9.51
CA TYR A 68 -13.23 4.37 10.38
C TYR A 68 -12.13 5.09 9.61
N ARG A 69 -11.33 5.89 10.31
CA ARG A 69 -10.10 6.46 9.73
C ARG A 69 -9.14 5.35 9.36
N VAL A 70 -8.42 5.55 8.27
CA VAL A 70 -7.40 4.63 7.79
C VAL A 70 -6.03 5.29 7.76
N ILE A 71 -4.98 4.49 7.93
CA ILE A 71 -3.59 4.90 7.75
C ILE A 71 -2.86 3.85 6.93
N SER A 72 -1.95 4.28 6.06
CA SER A 72 -1.23 3.39 5.16
C SER A 72 0.28 3.56 5.30
N LYS A 73 1.02 2.49 4.98
CA LYS A 73 2.47 2.50 4.86
C LYS A 73 2.89 1.77 3.59
N GLU A 74 3.83 2.37 2.89
CA GLU A 74 4.43 1.79 1.70
C GLU A 74 5.70 1.02 2.07
N TYR A 75 5.85 -0.14 1.45
CA TYR A 75 6.99 -1.02 1.64
C TYR A 75 7.62 -1.38 0.32
N THR A 76 8.91 -1.70 0.34
CA THR A 76 9.50 -2.53 -0.71
C THR A 76 9.13 -3.98 -0.44
N VAL A 77 8.69 -4.70 -1.47
CA VAL A 77 8.37 -6.13 -1.39
C VAL A 77 9.69 -6.89 -1.27
N SER A 78 10.13 -7.11 -0.03
CA SER A 78 11.36 -7.83 0.30
C SER A 78 11.25 -8.44 1.69
N LEU A 79 11.58 -9.72 1.79
CA LEU A 79 11.66 -10.48 3.05
C LEU A 79 13.10 -10.62 3.56
N HIS A 80 14.03 -9.80 3.05
CA HIS A 80 15.38 -9.74 3.61
C HIS A 80 15.33 -9.22 5.06
N GLU A 81 16.17 -9.74 5.95
CA GLU A 81 16.18 -9.44 7.40
C GLU A 81 16.25 -7.93 7.74
N LYS A 82 16.82 -7.12 6.83
CA LYS A 82 16.95 -5.65 6.96
C LYS A 82 15.81 -4.86 6.32
N ALA A 83 14.85 -5.55 5.68
CA ALA A 83 13.73 -4.90 5.05
C ALA A 83 12.69 -4.48 6.10
N ASN A 84 12.10 -3.30 5.90
CA ASN A 84 11.03 -2.81 6.79
C ASN A 84 9.81 -3.73 6.75
N LEU A 85 9.49 -4.31 5.59
CA LEU A 85 8.37 -5.24 5.44
C LEU A 85 8.60 -6.49 6.29
N TYR A 86 9.77 -7.11 6.17
CA TYR A 86 10.18 -8.23 7.01
C TYR A 86 10.05 -7.90 8.50
N THR A 87 10.64 -6.77 8.92
CA THR A 87 10.66 -6.34 10.34
C THR A 87 9.24 -6.16 10.90
N ASP A 88 8.36 -5.47 10.18
CA ASP A 88 6.98 -5.27 10.62
C ASP A 88 6.17 -6.59 10.59
N LEU A 89 6.39 -7.46 9.60
CA LEU A 89 5.69 -8.75 9.51
C LEU A 89 6.06 -9.70 10.66
N ILE A 90 7.34 -9.82 11.05
CA ILE A 90 7.72 -10.69 12.18
C ILE A 90 7.18 -10.15 13.51
N SER A 91 7.20 -8.82 13.68
CA SER A 91 6.69 -8.14 14.88
C SER A 91 5.17 -8.32 15.00
N TRP A 92 4.45 -8.20 13.88
CA TRP A 92 3.01 -8.39 13.81
C TRP A 92 2.60 -9.85 14.03
N ARG A 93 3.31 -10.81 13.40
CA ARG A 93 3.04 -12.25 13.58
C ARG A 93 3.42 -12.72 14.99
N GLY A 94 4.39 -12.06 15.62
CA GLY A 94 4.99 -12.43 16.89
C GLY A 94 5.82 -13.71 16.80
N ARG A 95 6.33 -14.02 15.61
CA ARG A 95 7.28 -15.11 15.34
C ARG A 95 8.05 -14.78 14.06
N ASP A 96 9.25 -15.34 13.97
CA ASP A 96 10.08 -15.23 12.78
C ASP A 96 9.52 -16.06 11.60
N PHE A 97 10.04 -15.81 10.42
CA PHE A 97 9.84 -16.64 9.24
C PHE A 97 10.66 -17.92 9.33
N ASN A 98 10.09 -19.03 8.87
CA ASN A 98 10.86 -20.23 8.59
C ASN A 98 11.41 -20.20 7.15
N GLN A 99 12.26 -21.17 6.79
CA GLN A 99 12.90 -21.21 5.48
C GLN A 99 11.88 -21.29 4.32
N GLU A 100 10.83 -22.10 4.47
CA GLU A 100 9.77 -22.25 3.46
C GLU A 100 8.98 -20.94 3.27
N GLU A 101 8.68 -20.22 4.35
CA GLU A 101 7.98 -18.94 4.29
C GLU A 101 8.87 -17.83 3.69
N LEU A 102 10.20 -17.91 3.83
CA LEU A 102 11.13 -16.97 3.18
C LEU A 102 11.22 -17.18 1.66
N GLU A 103 10.94 -18.39 1.17
CA GLU A 103 10.89 -18.69 -0.26
C GLU A 103 9.64 -18.09 -0.93
N GLY A 104 8.55 -17.94 -0.17
CA GLY A 104 7.33 -17.32 -0.67
C GLY A 104 6.26 -17.16 0.41
N PHE A 105 6.24 -16.02 1.08
CA PHE A 105 5.16 -15.67 1.99
C PHE A 105 4.03 -14.96 1.24
N ASP A 106 2.84 -15.54 1.26
CA ASP A 106 1.64 -14.90 0.73
C ASP A 106 1.20 -13.76 1.67
N ILE A 107 1.46 -12.52 1.24
CA ILE A 107 1.06 -11.32 1.97
C ILE A 107 -0.46 -11.22 2.06
N LYS A 108 -1.26 -11.81 1.15
CA LYS A 108 -2.73 -11.76 1.22
C LYS A 108 -3.27 -12.34 2.54
N THR A 109 -2.50 -13.23 3.18
CA THR A 109 -2.84 -13.84 4.48
C THR A 109 -2.94 -12.86 5.64
N ILE A 110 -2.37 -11.65 5.55
CA ILE A 110 -2.50 -10.63 6.61
C ILE A 110 -3.76 -9.77 6.48
N LEU A 111 -4.55 -9.92 5.41
CA LEU A 111 -5.78 -9.15 5.24
C LEU A 111 -6.78 -9.49 6.36
N GLY A 112 -7.39 -8.46 6.96
CA GLY A 112 -8.25 -8.58 8.13
C GLY A 112 -7.52 -8.89 9.44
N ALA A 113 -6.20 -9.09 9.43
CA ALA A 113 -5.44 -9.33 10.65
C ALA A 113 -5.42 -8.06 11.52
N ASN A 114 -5.52 -8.27 12.83
CA ASN A 114 -5.48 -7.21 13.83
C ASN A 114 -4.03 -6.97 14.28
N CYS A 115 -3.71 -5.72 14.60
CA CYS A 115 -2.38 -5.29 15.04
C CYS A 115 -2.44 -4.08 15.97
N LEU A 116 -1.33 -3.84 16.64
CA LEU A 116 -1.02 -2.56 17.24
C LEU A 116 -0.23 -1.72 16.22
N VAL A 117 -0.80 -0.60 15.79
CA VAL A 117 -0.18 0.34 14.85
C VAL A 117 0.42 1.48 15.66
N ASN A 118 1.74 1.62 15.62
CA ASN A 118 2.40 2.78 16.21
C ASN A 118 2.39 3.94 15.21
N VAL A 119 1.71 5.03 15.56
CA VAL A 119 1.59 6.25 14.76
C VAL A 119 2.47 7.33 15.35
N ILE A 120 3.24 8.00 14.48
CA ILE A 120 4.06 9.16 14.82
C ILE A 120 3.86 10.26 13.79
N LYS A 121 4.05 11.52 14.18
CA LYS A 121 4.16 12.64 13.25
C LYS A 121 5.54 12.69 12.61
N ASN A 122 5.56 12.90 11.29
CA ASN A 122 6.79 13.20 10.56
C ASN A 122 7.22 14.66 10.78
N LYS A 123 8.39 15.05 10.22
CA LYS A 123 8.93 16.41 10.34
C LYS A 123 8.01 17.50 9.77
N LYS A 124 7.05 17.14 8.91
CA LYS A 124 6.06 18.04 8.31
C LYS A 124 4.73 18.04 9.09
N GLY A 125 4.64 17.32 10.21
CA GLY A 125 3.46 17.23 11.06
C GLY A 125 2.40 16.23 10.59
N TYR A 126 2.66 15.44 9.55
CA TYR A 126 1.72 14.41 9.08
C TYR A 126 1.90 13.09 9.83
N SER A 127 0.78 12.45 10.14
CA SER A 127 0.73 11.12 10.76
C SER A 127 1.29 10.06 9.81
N GLN A 128 2.14 9.18 10.32
CA GLN A 128 2.68 8.03 9.59
C GLN A 128 2.80 6.83 10.52
N VAL A 129 2.75 5.62 9.94
CA VAL A 129 3.03 4.39 10.69
C VAL A 129 4.53 4.26 10.91
N ALA A 130 4.95 4.23 12.18
CA ALA A 130 6.33 3.94 12.54
C ALA A 130 6.61 2.43 12.48
N ALA A 131 5.77 1.65 13.16
CA ALA A 131 5.93 0.21 13.32
C ALA A 131 4.57 -0.47 13.51
N VAL A 132 4.54 -1.78 13.26
CA VAL A 132 3.37 -2.63 13.49
C VAL A 132 3.76 -3.79 14.40
N ALA A 133 2.90 -4.13 15.35
CA ALA A 133 3.15 -5.20 16.31
C ALA A 133 1.92 -6.07 16.55
N LYS A 134 2.15 -7.26 17.11
CA LYS A 134 1.08 -8.17 17.51
C LYS A 134 0.24 -7.55 18.63
N MET A 135 -1.07 -7.78 18.57
CA MET A 135 -1.97 -7.40 19.65
C MET A 135 -1.58 -8.11 20.96
N PRO A 136 -1.62 -7.42 22.12
CA PRO A 136 -1.45 -8.05 23.42
C PRO A 136 -2.43 -9.21 23.64
N LYS A 137 -2.00 -10.24 24.38
CA LYS A 137 -2.87 -11.38 24.72
C LYS A 137 -4.09 -10.90 25.50
N GLY A 138 -5.27 -11.37 25.11
CA GLY A 138 -6.53 -11.06 25.78
C GLY A 138 -7.25 -9.80 25.28
N MET A 139 -6.67 -9.05 24.34
CA MET A 139 -7.36 -7.93 23.70
C MET A 139 -8.35 -8.45 22.66
N GLU A 140 -9.55 -7.84 22.61
CA GLU A 140 -10.57 -8.22 21.63
C GLU A 140 -10.12 -7.85 20.21
N HIS A 141 -10.35 -8.75 19.27
CA HIS A 141 -10.16 -8.46 17.85
C HIS A 141 -11.40 -7.78 17.27
N LYS A 142 -11.18 -6.81 16.40
CA LYS A 142 -12.22 -6.16 15.61
C LYS A 142 -12.25 -6.76 14.20
N LYS A 143 -13.45 -6.81 13.62
CA LYS A 143 -13.64 -7.24 12.24
C LYS A 143 -13.37 -6.06 11.31
N ALA A 144 -12.68 -6.33 10.21
CA ALA A 144 -12.48 -5.37 9.13
C ALA A 144 -13.82 -4.82 8.61
N SER A 145 -13.96 -3.49 8.49
CA SER A 145 -15.17 -2.89 7.90
C SER A 145 -15.28 -3.16 6.40
N TYR A 146 -14.14 -3.24 5.71
CA TYR A 146 -14.02 -3.66 4.32
C TYR A 146 -12.68 -4.38 4.09
N GLN A 147 -12.56 -5.05 2.94
CA GLN A 147 -11.34 -5.72 2.51
C GLN A 147 -11.11 -5.44 1.03
N LEU A 148 -9.92 -4.96 0.69
CA LEU A 148 -9.52 -4.62 -0.66
C LEU A 148 -8.16 -5.25 -0.96
N ILE A 149 -8.10 -6.05 -2.03
CA ILE A 149 -6.83 -6.51 -2.59
C ILE A 149 -6.75 -6.00 -4.02
N TYR A 150 -5.57 -5.51 -4.39
CA TYR A 150 -5.19 -5.34 -5.78
C TYR A 150 -3.81 -5.98 -5.96
N ASP A 151 -3.75 -6.94 -6.88
CA ASP A 151 -2.56 -7.67 -7.26
C ASP A 151 -2.35 -7.45 -8.75
N MET A 152 -1.21 -6.82 -9.09
CA MET A 152 -0.92 -6.43 -10.46
C MET A 152 -0.62 -7.65 -11.35
N ASP A 153 -0.09 -8.73 -10.76
CA ASP A 153 0.23 -9.95 -11.48
C ASP A 153 -1.03 -10.73 -11.88
N GLU A 154 -2.15 -10.53 -11.17
CA GLU A 154 -3.44 -11.15 -11.49
C GLU A 154 -4.21 -10.39 -12.58
N ASP A 155 -4.36 -9.06 -12.42
CA ASP A 155 -5.10 -8.22 -13.36
C ASP A 155 -4.65 -6.74 -13.25
N ILE A 156 -3.67 -6.38 -14.09
CA ILE A 156 -3.05 -5.05 -14.09
C ILE A 156 -4.00 -3.91 -14.52
N GLU A 157 -4.95 -4.18 -15.42
CA GLU A 157 -5.84 -3.14 -15.96
C GLU A 157 -7.02 -2.84 -15.03
N ASN A 158 -7.42 -3.82 -14.21
CA ASN A 158 -8.63 -3.74 -13.38
C ASN A 158 -8.34 -3.25 -11.96
N ILE A 159 -7.94 -1.98 -11.84
CA ILE A 159 -7.72 -1.36 -10.52
C ILE A 159 -9.08 -1.13 -9.83
N PRO A 160 -9.33 -1.65 -8.61
CA PRO A 160 -10.61 -1.52 -7.93
C PRO A 160 -11.04 -0.08 -7.69
N GLU A 161 -12.35 0.20 -7.78
CA GLU A 161 -12.90 1.56 -7.58
C GLU A 161 -12.55 2.16 -6.21
N GLY A 162 -12.51 1.32 -5.18
CA GLY A 162 -12.18 1.70 -3.79
C GLY A 162 -10.73 2.15 -3.57
N VAL A 163 -9.85 2.03 -4.57
CA VAL A 163 -8.49 2.56 -4.50
C VAL A 163 -8.52 4.09 -4.73
N PRO A 164 -7.98 4.92 -3.81
CA PRO A 164 -7.84 6.36 -4.00
C PRO A 164 -7.10 6.76 -5.28
N ASP A 165 -7.50 7.87 -5.89
CA ASP A 165 -6.95 8.32 -7.19
C ASP A 165 -5.43 8.52 -7.15
N TRP A 166 -4.88 9.05 -6.05
CA TRP A 166 -3.43 9.22 -5.92
C TRP A 166 -2.66 7.89 -5.90
N ILE A 167 -3.29 6.80 -5.44
CA ILE A 167 -2.73 5.45 -5.51
C ILE A 167 -2.86 4.90 -6.93
N LYS A 168 -4.01 5.08 -7.59
CA LYS A 168 -4.20 4.74 -9.01
C LYS A 168 -3.15 5.41 -9.90
N ASP A 169 -2.91 6.70 -9.68
CA ASP A 169 -1.88 7.47 -10.40
C ASP A 169 -0.47 6.93 -10.15
N LYS A 170 -0.20 6.42 -8.95
CA LYS A 170 1.08 5.79 -8.62
C LYS A 170 1.23 4.43 -9.29
N ILE A 171 0.18 3.60 -9.29
CA ILE A 171 0.13 2.32 -10.01
C ILE A 171 0.40 2.54 -11.50
N LYS A 172 -0.25 3.52 -12.12
CA LYS A 172 -0.07 3.85 -13.55
C LYS A 172 1.34 4.32 -13.93
N LYS A 173 2.14 4.76 -12.95
CA LYS A 173 3.56 5.13 -13.13
C LYS A 173 4.52 3.96 -12.90
N SER A 174 4.01 2.78 -12.53
CA SER A 174 4.83 1.58 -12.41
C SER A 174 5.39 1.16 -13.75
N LYS A 175 6.51 0.45 -13.73
CA LYS A 175 7.17 -0.07 -14.94
C LYS A 175 6.24 -1.00 -15.72
N GLU A 176 5.56 -1.89 -15.02
CA GLU A 176 4.65 -2.89 -15.57
C GLU A 176 3.48 -2.20 -16.29
N TYR A 177 2.84 -1.21 -15.66
CA TYR A 177 1.72 -0.50 -16.27
C TYR A 177 2.16 0.32 -17.49
N MET A 178 3.33 0.96 -17.43
CA MET A 178 3.89 1.68 -18.58
C MET A 178 4.25 0.74 -19.74
N SER A 179 4.61 -0.51 -19.46
CA SER A 179 4.96 -1.49 -20.48
C SER A 179 3.76 -2.06 -21.26
N LEU A 180 2.53 -1.96 -20.73
CA LEU A 180 1.31 -2.39 -21.44
C LEU A 180 1.07 -1.66 -22.78
N GLY A 181 1.55 -0.42 -22.89
CA GLY A 181 1.44 0.41 -24.10
C GLY A 181 2.69 0.42 -24.98
N ALA A 182 3.76 -0.28 -24.59
CA ALA A 182 4.97 -0.38 -25.38
C ALA A 182 4.85 -1.59 -26.32
N GLU A 183 4.64 -1.33 -27.61
CA GLU A 183 4.87 -2.38 -28.62
C GLU A 183 6.33 -2.86 -28.50
N PRO A 184 6.61 -4.17 -28.64
CA PRO A 184 7.98 -4.64 -28.74
C PRO A 184 8.61 -3.96 -29.96
N GLN A 185 9.57 -3.05 -29.73
CA GLN A 185 10.41 -2.58 -30.82
C GLN A 185 11.23 -3.77 -31.29
N ASP A 186 10.87 -4.29 -32.46
CA ASP A 186 11.68 -5.22 -33.22
C ASP A 186 12.98 -4.50 -33.60
N ASP A 187 14.03 -4.70 -32.80
CA ASP A 187 15.39 -4.23 -33.05
C ASP A 187 16.07 -4.97 -34.22
N SER A 188 15.29 -5.71 -35.03
CA SER A 188 15.77 -6.24 -36.29
C SER A 188 16.18 -5.09 -37.20
N PRO A 189 17.45 -4.99 -37.64
CA PRO A 189 17.83 -4.03 -38.66
C PRO A 189 16.93 -4.22 -39.88
N PRO A 190 16.52 -3.13 -40.56
CA PRO A 190 15.69 -3.26 -41.75
C PRO A 190 16.37 -4.21 -42.74
N PRO A 191 15.64 -5.18 -43.33
CA PRO A 191 16.23 -6.10 -44.28
C PRO A 191 16.90 -5.29 -45.39
N THR A 192 18.20 -5.52 -45.56
CA THR A 192 18.96 -4.93 -46.66
C THR A 192 18.57 -5.63 -47.97
N ASP A 193 18.60 -4.89 -49.07
CA ASP A 193 18.20 -5.32 -50.42
C ASP A 193 18.94 -6.59 -50.93
N ASP A 194 19.97 -7.04 -50.21
CA ASP A 194 20.76 -8.25 -50.48
C ASP A 194 20.11 -9.55 -49.98
N ASP A 195 19.00 -9.50 -49.22
CA ASP A 195 18.32 -10.68 -48.64
C ASP A 195 17.06 -11.14 -49.42
N ILE A 196 16.80 -10.58 -50.60
CA ILE A 196 15.69 -11.02 -51.48
C ILE A 196 16.23 -12.00 -52.54
N PRO A 197 15.93 -13.30 -52.48
CA PRO A 197 16.28 -14.22 -53.56
C PRO A 197 15.42 -13.92 -54.80
N PHE A 198 16.08 -13.80 -55.96
CA PHE A 198 15.45 -13.67 -57.28
C PHE A 198 14.48 -14.81 -57.61
#